data_AF-A0A6L9QRK7-F1
#
_entry.id   AF-A0A6L9QRK7-F1
#
_cell.length_a   1.000
_cell.length_b   1.000
_cell.length_c   1.000
_cell.angle_alpha   90.00
_cell.angle_beta   90.00
_cell.angle_gamma   90.00
#
_symmetry.space_group_name_H-M   'P 1'
#
loop_
_entity.id
_entity.type
_entity.pdbx_description
1 polymer ?
#
loop_
_entity_poly.entity_id
_entity_poly.type
_entity_poly.pdbx_seq_one_letter_code
_entity_poly.pdbx_strand_id
1 'polypeptide(L)'
;MDNLEQEMHPGRRQHLLAWLADQLQRYELCPEVLWTGPNAVLRVTNHRTKATRFVACVPAPQMATWAWVWSNDWALITDPRAVPVIAEAMSS
;
A
#
# COMPACT_ATOMS: atom_id res chain seq x y z
N MET A 1 9.50 -8.22 -25.73
CA MET A 1 9.88 -7.98 -24.32
C MET A 1 8.61 -7.60 -23.61
N ASP A 2 8.16 -8.47 -22.72
CA ASP A 2 6.87 -8.37 -22.07
C ASP A 2 6.80 -7.12 -21.19
N ASN A 3 5.82 -6.25 -21.45
CA ASN A 3 5.49 -5.12 -20.57
C ASN A 3 5.34 -5.58 -19.12
N LEU A 4 4.90 -6.83 -18.89
CA LEU A 4 4.76 -7.43 -17.56
C LEU A 4 6.07 -7.46 -16.77
N GLU A 5 7.22 -7.72 -17.41
CA GLU A 5 8.52 -7.80 -16.74
C GLU A 5 9.04 -6.42 -16.32
N GLN A 6 8.80 -5.39 -17.15
CA GLN A 6 9.07 -3.99 -16.79
C GLN A 6 8.10 -3.48 -15.72
N GLU A 7 6.84 -3.91 -15.76
CA GLU A 7 5.86 -3.51 -14.76
C GLU A 7 6.14 -4.08 -13.38
N MET A 8 6.82 -5.23 -13.29
CA MET A 8 7.18 -5.92 -12.04
C MET A 8 8.56 -5.54 -11.48
N HIS A 9 9.12 -4.38 -11.87
CA HIS A 9 10.37 -3.89 -11.29
C HIS A 9 10.28 -3.82 -9.73
N PRO A 10 11.29 -4.32 -8.99
CA PRO A 10 11.30 -4.32 -7.53
C PRO A 10 11.05 -2.93 -6.92
N GLY A 11 11.47 -1.86 -7.61
CA GLY A 11 11.28 -0.47 -7.19
C GLY A 11 9.84 0.05 -7.30
N ARG A 12 8.98 -0.55 -8.15
CA ARG A 12 7.60 -0.09 -8.32
C ARG A 12 6.77 -0.30 -7.05
N ARG A 13 6.98 -1.43 -6.37
CA ARG A 13 6.33 -1.72 -5.08
C ARG A 13 6.67 -0.67 -4.04
N GLN A 14 7.96 -0.34 -3.89
CA GLN A 14 8.41 0.66 -2.95
C GLN A 14 7.82 2.04 -3.29
N HIS A 15 7.82 2.42 -4.57
CA HIS A 15 7.24 3.68 -5.02
C HIS A 15 5.74 3.78 -4.69
N LEU A 16 4.95 2.74 -4.99
CA LEU A 16 3.51 2.71 -4.72
C LEU A 16 3.20 2.75 -3.21
N LEU A 17 4.01 2.07 -2.38
CA LEU A 17 3.85 2.13 -0.93
C LEU A 17 4.26 3.49 -0.36
N ALA A 18 5.32 4.11 -0.88
CA ALA A 18 5.74 5.46 -0.48
C ALA A 18 4.69 6.51 -0.87
N TRP A 19 4.10 6.38 -2.06
CA TRP A 19 2.97 7.23 -2.48
C TRP A 19 1.78 7.07 -1.53
N LEU A 20 1.39 5.83 -1.20
CA LEU A 20 0.30 5.59 -0.26
C LEU A 20 0.62 6.18 1.13
N ALA A 21 1.87 6.07 1.58
CA ALA A 21 2.32 6.67 2.84
C ALA A 21 2.05 8.18 2.88
N ASP A 22 2.44 8.92 1.84
CA ASP A 22 2.18 10.37 1.75
C ASP A 22 0.68 10.70 1.83
N GLN A 23 -0.17 9.90 1.17
CA GLN A 23 -1.60 10.11 1.22
C GLN A 23 -2.18 9.85 2.62
N LEU A 24 -1.73 8.81 3.32
CA LEU A 24 -2.24 8.44 4.65
C LEU A 24 -1.85 9.44 5.75
N GLN A 25 -0.75 10.19 5.59
CA GLN A 25 -0.37 11.24 6.54
C GLN A 25 -1.46 12.31 6.71
N ARG A 26 -2.27 12.56 5.67
CA ARG A 26 -3.41 13.52 5.70
C ARG A 26 -4.54 13.08 6.62
N TYR A 27 -4.54 11.82 7.04
CA TYR A 27 -5.52 11.22 7.94
C TYR A 27 -4.99 11.08 9.37
N GLU A 28 -3.93 11.82 9.74
CA GLU A 28 -3.27 11.74 11.05
C GLU A 28 -2.67 10.36 11.38
N LEU A 29 -2.40 9.55 10.35
CA LEU A 29 -1.72 8.28 10.48
C LEU A 29 -0.20 8.48 10.36
N CYS A 30 0.56 7.56 10.94
CA CYS A 30 2.03 7.55 10.87
C CYS A 30 2.52 6.35 10.06
N PRO A 31 2.55 6.47 8.72
CA PRO A 31 2.99 5.42 7.83
C PRO A 31 4.52 5.40 7.66
N GLU A 32 5.10 4.21 7.58
CA GLU A 32 6.52 3.95 7.39
C GLU A 32 6.71 2.75 6.45
N VAL A 33 7.48 2.95 5.38
CA VAL A 33 7.81 1.86 4.46
C VAL A 33 8.95 1.03 5.06
N LEU A 34 8.66 -0.22 5.40
CA LEU A 34 9.66 -1.19 5.82
C LEU A 34 10.10 -1.99 4.60
N TRP A 35 11.42 -2.06 4.37
CA TRP A 35 11.99 -2.69 3.18
C TRP A 35 13.11 -3.67 3.54
N THR A 36 13.02 -4.89 3.02
CA THR A 36 14.03 -5.95 3.14
C THR A 36 14.24 -6.65 1.80
N GLY A 37 15.28 -6.24 1.06
CA GLY A 37 15.65 -6.86 -0.23
C GLY A 37 14.58 -6.68 -1.30
N PRO A 38 13.91 -7.74 -1.82
CA PRO A 38 12.84 -7.59 -2.79
C PRO A 38 11.48 -7.23 -2.17
N ASN A 39 11.33 -7.29 -0.84
CA ASN A 39 10.05 -7.20 -0.15
C ASN A 39 9.88 -5.86 0.55
N ALA A 40 8.78 -5.15 0.29
CA ALA A 40 8.42 -3.91 0.95
C ALA A 40 6.99 -4.01 1.49
N VAL A 41 6.77 -3.48 2.69
CA VAL A 41 5.46 -3.37 3.35
C VAL A 41 5.33 -1.98 3.96
N LEU A 42 4.14 -1.43 3.98
CA LEU A 42 3.84 -0.19 4.68
C LEU A 42 3.32 -0.52 6.08
N ARG A 43 4.08 -0.16 7.11
CA ARG A 43 3.59 -0.13 8.48
C ARG A 43 2.81 1.15 8.69
N VAL A 44 1.60 1.08 9.21
CA VAL A 44 0.77 2.24 9.52
C VAL A 44 0.43 2.22 11.00
N THR A 45 0.88 3.25 11.71
CA THR A 45 0.59 3.40 13.14
C THR A 45 -0.45 4.50 13.33
N ASN A 46 -1.49 4.21 14.11
CA ASN A 46 -2.42 5.22 14.60
C ASN A 46 -2.09 5.53 16.07
N HIS A 47 -1.54 6.71 16.35
CA HIS A 47 -1.18 7.10 17.72
C HIS A 47 -2.37 7.34 18.64
N ARG A 48 -3.56 7.60 18.08
CA ARG A 48 -4.80 7.80 18.84
C ARG A 48 -5.32 6.48 19.40
N THR A 49 -5.39 5.44 18.55
CA THR A 49 -5.88 4.11 18.95
C THR A 49 -4.78 3.16 19.43
N LYS A 50 -3.51 3.56 19.26
CA LYS A 50 -2.33 2.71 19.50
C LYS A 50 -2.28 1.47 18.60
N ALA A 51 -3.07 1.44 17.53
CA ALA A 51 -3.06 0.36 16.56
C ALA A 51 -1.84 0.45 15.63
N THR A 52 -1.26 -0.71 15.31
CA THR A 52 -0.28 -0.86 14.23
C THR A 52 -0.82 -1.85 13.23
N ARG A 53 -0.88 -1.48 11.97
CA ARG A 53 -1.36 -2.32 10.87
C ARG A 53 -0.39 -2.28 9.70
N PHE A 54 -0.58 -3.18 8.74
CA PHE A 54 0.34 -3.36 7.63
C PHE A 54 -0.40 -3.42 6.30
N VAL A 55 0.17 -2.79 5.28
CA VAL A 55 -0.32 -2.79 3.90
C VAL A 55 0.79 -3.30 2.99
N ALA A 56 0.52 -4.37 2.25
CA ALA A 56 1.38 -4.87 1.19
C ALA A 56 0.93 -4.30 -0.17
N CYS A 57 1.85 -4.29 -1.14
CA CYS A 57 1.53 -3.93 -2.52
C CYS A 57 1.93 -5.08 -3.45
N VAL A 58 0.94 -5.66 -4.12
CA VAL A 58 1.08 -6.87 -4.94
C VAL A 58 0.61 -6.59 -6.37
N PRO A 59 1.24 -7.23 -7.38
CA PRO A 59 0.74 -7.14 -8.75
C PRO A 59 -0.64 -7.81 -8.86
N ALA A 60 -1.51 -7.26 -9.71
CA ALA A 60 -2.82 -7.81 -10.06
C ALA A 60 -2.88 -8.02 -11.59
N PRO A 61 -2.23 -9.08 -12.13
CA PRO A 61 -2.03 -9.24 -13.57
C PRO A 61 -3.34 -9.32 -14.36
N GLN A 62 -4.39 -9.88 -13.77
CA GLN A 62 -5.70 -10.03 -14.41
C GLN A 62 -6.32 -8.67 -14.78
N MET A 63 -5.95 -7.62 -14.05
CA MET A 63 -6.44 -6.25 -14.21
C MET A 63 -5.37 -5.31 -14.78
N ALA A 64 -4.21 -5.84 -15.19
CA ALA A 64 -3.06 -5.07 -15.67
C ALA A 64 -2.67 -3.90 -14.74
N THR A 65 -2.68 -4.14 -13.42
CA THR A 65 -2.38 -3.10 -12.41
C THR A 65 -1.81 -3.71 -11.12
N TRP A 66 -1.87 -2.98 -10.02
CA TRP A 66 -1.45 -3.38 -8.68
C TRP A 66 -2.62 -3.27 -7.68
N ALA A 67 -2.48 -3.95 -6.55
CA ALA A 67 -3.40 -3.84 -5.43
C ALA A 67 -2.65 -3.55 -4.13
N TRP A 68 -3.25 -2.71 -3.29
CA TRP A 68 -2.90 -2.62 -1.88
C TRP A 68 -3.71 -3.66 -1.10
N VAL A 69 -3.05 -4.41 -0.23
CA VAL A 69 -3.64 -5.53 0.51
C VAL A 69 -3.32 -5.36 1.99
N TRP A 70 -4.32 -5.54 2.84
CA TRP A 70 -4.16 -5.56 4.30
C TRP A 70 -4.93 -6.74 4.89
N SER A 71 -4.89 -6.91 6.21
CA SER A 71 -5.28 -8.15 6.90
C SER A 71 -6.62 -8.76 6.48
N ASN A 72 -7.62 -7.93 6.16
CA ASN A 72 -8.99 -8.41 5.93
C ASN A 72 -9.55 -8.04 4.55
N ASP A 73 -8.84 -7.22 3.75
CA ASP A 73 -9.39 -6.66 2.50
C ASP A 73 -8.27 -6.11 1.59
N TRP A 74 -8.65 -5.64 0.40
CA TRP A 74 -7.75 -5.13 -0.62
C TRP A 74 -8.42 -4.06 -1.49
N ALA A 75 -7.62 -3.25 -2.18
CA ALA A 75 -8.10 -2.27 -3.16
C ALA A 75 -7.14 -2.14 -4.34
N LEU A 76 -7.67 -1.99 -5.55
CA LEU A 76 -6.85 -1.68 -6.74
C LEU A 76 -6.26 -0.28 -6.61
N ILE A 77 -5.02 -0.09 -7.10
CA ILE A 77 -4.38 1.23 -7.09
C ILE A 77 -5.10 2.28 -7.97
N THR A 78 -5.94 1.80 -8.89
CA THR A 78 -6.75 2.62 -9.79
C THR A 78 -8.12 2.95 -9.23
N ASP A 79 -8.53 2.38 -8.09
CA ASP A 79 -9.80 2.73 -7.45
C ASP A 79 -9.66 4.11 -6.77
N PRO A 80 -10.43 5.14 -7.18
CA PRO A 80 -10.36 6.47 -6.60
C PRO A 80 -10.75 6.51 -5.11
N ARG A 81 -11.39 5.45 -4.59
CA ARG A 81 -11.80 5.34 -3.17
C ARG A 81 -10.81 4.55 -2.32
N ALA A 82 -9.75 3.99 -2.91
CA ALA A 82 -8.82 3.12 -2.20
C ALA A 82 -8.16 3.81 -0.99
N VAL A 83 -7.67 5.05 -1.16
CA VAL A 83 -7.00 5.79 -0.07
C VAL A 83 -7.92 6.03 1.13
N PRO A 84 -9.15 6.58 0.96
CA PRO A 84 -10.10 6.71 2.07
C PRO A 84 -10.41 5.38 2.77
N VAL A 85 -10.67 4.30 2.01
CA VAL A 85 -11.01 2.98 2.57
C VAL A 85 -9.84 2.42 3.40
N ILE A 86 -8.62 2.52 2.88
CA ILE A 86 -7.43 2.10 3.62
C ILE A 86 -7.27 2.95 4.88
N ALA A 87 -7.42 4.27 4.79
CA ALA A 87 -7.29 5.16 5.96
C ALA A 87 -8.29 4.79 7.07
N GLU A 88 -9.54 4.50 6.72
CA GLU A 88 -10.57 4.02 7.65
C GLU A 88 -10.18 2.67 8.28
N ALA A 89 -9.73 1.72 7.46
CA ALA A 89 -9.27 0.41 7.92
C ALA A 89 -8.00 0.47 8.79
N MET A 90 -7.16 1.50 8.61
CA MET A 90 -5.97 1.74 9.43
C MET A 90 -6.28 2.52 10.72
N SER A 91 -7.38 3.25 10.74
CA SER A 91 -7.79 4.08 11.87
C SER A 91 -8.53 3.31 12.96
N SER A 92 -9.10 2.16 12.61
CA SER A 92 -9.91 1.29 13.48
C SER A 92 -9.10 0.29 14.30
#